data_AF-A0A933MGP4-F1
#
_entry.id   AF-A0A933MGP4-F1
#
_cell.length_a   1.000
_cell.length_b   1.000
_cell.length_c   1.000
_cell.angle_alpha   90.00
_cell.angle_beta   90.00
_cell.angle_gamma   90.00
#
_symmetry.space_group_name_H-M   'P 1'
#
loop_
_entity.id
_entity.type
_entity.pdbx_description
1 polymer ?
#
loop_
_entity_poly.entity_id
_entity_poly.type
_entity_poly.pdbx_seq_one_letter_code
_entity_poly.pdbx_strand_id
1 'polypeptide(L)'
;MFIAINLIAMRLIYFYEKKQITEYMKEIAVELKYKAVSTKTAVVHYSINAVIVIIAAVFLPKIGEGIAETTGLGQTFVGNIFIAISTSLPEVVVSIAAVKMDAVDLAIGNLFGSNIFNIFILAVDDMFFIKGPILSYVNSNHIISALSAIIMTAVAIIGLTYRAEKKRLLMAWDSIGILTIYIINLMLLYMLR
;
A
#
# COMPACT_ATOMS: atom_id res chain seq x y z
N MET A 1 -11.24 32.51 -11.91
CA MET A 1 -10.88 31.86 -13.20
C MET A 1 -10.18 30.52 -12.99
N PHE A 2 -9.05 30.46 -12.26
CA PHE A 2 -8.29 29.21 -12.04
C PHE A 2 -9.07 28.08 -11.32
N ILE A 3 -9.85 28.42 -10.30
CA ILE A 3 -10.68 27.46 -9.55
C ILE A 3 -11.80 26.88 -10.43
N ALA A 4 -12.45 27.70 -11.25
CA ALA A 4 -13.49 27.26 -12.17
C ALA A 4 -12.95 26.29 -13.23
N ILE A 5 -11.75 26.55 -13.75
CA ILE A 5 -11.06 25.67 -14.71
C ILE A 5 -10.71 24.32 -14.06
N ASN A 6 -10.22 24.33 -12.82
CA ASN A 6 -9.91 23.09 -12.08
C ASN A 6 -11.17 22.25 -11.79
N LEU A 7 -12.28 22.88 -11.41
CA LEU A 7 -13.54 22.18 -11.17
C LEU A 7 -14.14 21.59 -12.46
N ILE A 8 -14.02 22.28 -13.59
CA ILE A 8 -14.45 21.78 -14.90
C ILE A 8 -13.57 20.62 -15.34
N ALA A 9 -12.25 20.72 -15.19
CA ALA A 9 -11.31 19.64 -15.49
C ALA A 9 -11.59 18.39 -14.63
N MET A 10 -11.76 18.57 -13.32
CA MET A 10 -12.08 17.48 -12.39
C MET A 10 -13.42 16.81 -12.73
N ARG A 11 -14.42 17.60 -13.16
CA ARG A 11 -15.72 17.09 -13.59
C ARG A 11 -15.63 16.33 -14.93
N LEU A 12 -14.84 16.81 -15.88
CA LEU A 12 -14.62 16.13 -17.16
C LEU A 12 -13.86 14.80 -16.98
N ILE A 13 -12.80 14.79 -16.16
CA ILE A 13 -12.06 13.58 -15.80
C ILE A 13 -12.99 12.57 -15.13
N TYR A 14 -13.79 13.02 -14.14
CA TYR A 14 -14.77 12.16 -13.48
C TYR A 14 -15.76 11.51 -14.46
N PHE A 15 -16.28 12.27 -15.44
CA PHE A 15 -17.21 11.72 -16.43
C PHE A 15 -16.54 10.76 -17.41
N TYR A 16 -15.28 11.02 -17.79
CA TYR A 16 -14.52 10.18 -18.71
C TYR A 16 -14.11 8.86 -18.04
N GLU A 17 -13.58 8.93 -16.82
CA GLU A 17 -13.19 7.77 -16.01
C GLU A 17 -14.40 6.94 -15.61
N LYS A 18 -15.53 7.56 -15.23
CA LYS A 18 -16.73 6.79 -14.85
C LYS A 18 -17.22 5.88 -15.97
N LYS A 19 -17.13 6.30 -17.24
CA LYS A 19 -17.54 5.48 -18.39
C LYS A 19 -16.57 4.32 -18.61
N GLN A 20 -15.26 4.57 -18.58
CA GLN A 20 -14.23 3.54 -18.72
C GLN A 20 -14.25 2.54 -17.56
N ILE A 21 -14.33 3.02 -16.31
CA ILE A 21 -14.43 2.16 -15.11
C ILE A 21 -15.70 1.32 -15.18
N THR A 22 -16.84 1.88 -15.61
CA THR A 22 -18.09 1.11 -15.70
C THR A 22 -18.02 0.02 -16.77
N GLU A 23 -17.43 0.30 -17.94
CA GLU A 23 -17.25 -0.69 -19.01
C GLU A 23 -16.24 -1.77 -18.61
N TYR A 24 -15.11 -1.39 -18.02
CA TYR A 24 -14.07 -2.29 -17.51
C TYR A 24 -14.56 -3.19 -16.36
N MET A 25 -15.28 -2.62 -15.38
CA MET A 25 -15.91 -3.39 -14.30
C MET A 25 -16.97 -4.37 -14.83
N LYS A 26 -17.63 -4.04 -15.95
CA LYS A 26 -18.58 -4.94 -16.61
C LYS A 26 -17.88 -6.13 -17.27
N GLU A 27 -16.72 -5.89 -17.88
CA GLU A 27 -15.88 -6.90 -18.52
C GLU A 27 -15.31 -7.88 -17.48
N ILE A 28 -14.73 -7.36 -16.39
CA ILE A 28 -14.28 -8.15 -15.23
C ILE A 28 -15.42 -8.96 -14.61
N ALA A 29 -16.61 -8.36 -14.43
CA ALA A 29 -17.74 -9.04 -13.82
C ALA A 29 -18.27 -10.20 -14.68
N VAL A 30 -18.13 -10.10 -16.01
CA VAL A 30 -18.49 -11.15 -16.97
C VAL A 30 -17.44 -12.27 -16.96
N GLU A 31 -16.15 -11.92 -16.90
CA GLU A 31 -15.04 -12.88 -16.85
C GLU A 31 -14.99 -13.69 -15.55
N LEU A 32 -15.23 -13.04 -14.40
CA LEU A 32 -15.19 -13.68 -13.07
C LEU A 32 -16.51 -14.36 -12.65
N LYS A 33 -17.48 -14.52 -13.56
CA LYS A 33 -18.81 -15.14 -13.29
C LYS A 33 -19.58 -14.52 -12.11
N TYR A 34 -19.39 -13.24 -11.79
CA TYR A 34 -20.09 -12.57 -10.68
C TYR A 34 -21.59 -12.35 -10.91
N LYS A 35 -22.10 -12.59 -12.13
CA LYS A 35 -23.51 -12.43 -12.50
C LYS A 35 -24.51 -13.18 -11.59
N ALA A 36 -24.07 -14.18 -10.82
CA ALA A 36 -24.92 -14.97 -9.94
C ALA A 36 -24.90 -14.52 -8.46
N VAL A 37 -24.03 -13.59 -8.07
CA VAL A 37 -23.90 -13.18 -6.65
C VAL A 37 -24.71 -11.91 -6.40
N SER A 38 -25.72 -12.00 -5.53
CA SER A 38 -26.47 -10.83 -5.07
C SER A 38 -25.55 -9.83 -4.36
N THR A 39 -25.73 -8.54 -4.59
CA THR A 39 -24.97 -7.46 -3.92
C THR A 39 -24.99 -7.60 -2.40
N LYS A 40 -26.11 -8.05 -1.82
CA LYS A 40 -26.22 -8.28 -0.38
C LYS A 40 -25.27 -9.40 0.08
N THR A 41 -25.21 -10.50 -0.66
CA THR A 41 -24.30 -11.61 -0.39
C THR A 41 -22.84 -11.19 -0.55
N ALA A 42 -22.54 -10.41 -1.59
CA ALA A 42 -21.20 -9.87 -1.82
C ALA A 42 -20.73 -8.99 -0.65
N VAL A 43 -21.58 -8.06 -0.19
CA VAL A 43 -21.28 -7.19 0.97
C VAL A 43 -21.04 -8.03 2.23
N VAL A 44 -21.90 -9.01 2.51
CA VAL A 44 -21.73 -9.87 3.70
C VAL A 44 -20.43 -10.66 3.65
N HIS A 45 -20.15 -11.35 2.54
CA HIS A 45 -18.91 -12.11 2.39
C HIS A 45 -17.68 -11.20 2.46
N TYR A 46 -17.72 -10.04 1.80
CA TYR A 46 -16.63 -9.07 1.86
C TYR A 46 -16.39 -8.59 3.29
N SER A 47 -17.43 -8.18 4.02
CA SER A 47 -17.32 -7.71 5.40
C SER A 47 -16.75 -8.78 6.33
N ILE A 48 -17.20 -10.03 6.22
CA ILE A 48 -16.68 -11.14 7.03
C ILE A 48 -15.19 -11.35 6.76
N ASN A 49 -14.79 -11.44 5.49
CA ASN A 49 -13.38 -11.63 5.13
C ASN A 49 -12.52 -10.44 5.55
N ALA A 50 -13.00 -9.20 5.37
CA ALA A 50 -12.30 -7.99 5.78
C ALA A 50 -12.07 -7.97 7.30
N VAL A 51 -13.08 -8.34 8.11
CA VAL A 51 -12.94 -8.43 9.57
C VAL A 51 -11.90 -9.48 9.96
N ILE A 52 -11.89 -10.65 9.32
CA ILE A 52 -10.89 -11.69 9.59
C ILE A 52 -9.48 -11.18 9.29
N VAL A 53 -9.30 -10.50 8.14
CA VAL A 53 -8.01 -9.91 7.76
C VAL A 53 -7.57 -8.83 8.76
N ILE A 54 -8.48 -7.95 9.19
CA ILE A 54 -8.19 -6.92 10.20
C ILE A 54 -7.76 -7.56 11.53
N ILE A 55 -8.50 -8.57 12.00
CA ILE A 55 -8.14 -9.28 13.23
C ILE A 55 -6.75 -9.91 13.10
N ALA A 56 -6.47 -10.61 12.00
CA ALA A 56 -5.16 -11.20 11.76
C ALA A 56 -4.05 -10.13 11.74
N ALA A 57 -4.27 -9.01 11.05
CA ALA A 57 -3.33 -7.90 10.95
C ALA A 57 -3.02 -7.26 12.31
N VAL A 58 -4.02 -7.11 13.18
CA VAL A 58 -3.85 -6.52 14.53
C VAL A 58 -3.11 -7.47 15.48
N PHE A 59 -3.27 -8.78 15.33
CA PHE A 59 -2.62 -9.77 16.19
C PHE A 59 -1.19 -10.09 15.78
N LEU A 60 -0.87 -10.00 14.48
CA LEU A 60 0.42 -10.40 13.94
C LEU A 60 1.62 -9.65 14.58
N PRO A 61 1.61 -8.31 14.76
CA PRO A 61 2.71 -7.58 15.40
C PRO A 61 2.99 -8.09 16.82
N LYS A 62 1.94 -8.35 17.62
CA LYS A 62 2.07 -8.83 19.00
C LYS A 62 2.76 -10.19 19.09
N ILE A 63 2.44 -11.08 18.15
CA ILE A 63 3.08 -12.40 18.07
C ILE A 63 4.57 -12.23 17.73
N GLY A 64 4.90 -11.31 16.83
CA GLY A 64 6.28 -11.00 16.48
C GLY A 64 7.11 -10.41 17.60
N GLU A 65 6.54 -9.48 18.36
CA GLU A 65 7.17 -8.92 19.56
C GLU A 65 7.52 -10.04 20.55
N GLY A 66 6.58 -10.96 20.82
CA GLY A 66 6.84 -12.12 21.70
C GLY A 66 7.92 -13.07 21.16
N ILE A 67 8.00 -13.28 19.84
CA ILE A 67 9.09 -14.05 19.22
C ILE A 67 10.42 -13.32 19.36
N ALA A 68 10.47 -12.00 19.13
CA ALA A 68 11.70 -11.21 19.25
C ALA A 68 12.24 -11.23 20.69
N GLU A 69 11.37 -11.11 21.69
CA GLU A 69 11.74 -11.18 23.11
C GLU A 69 12.30 -12.55 23.50
N THR A 70 11.64 -13.65 23.08
CA THR A 70 12.05 -15.01 23.45
C THR A 70 13.32 -15.47 22.73
N THR A 71 13.57 -14.98 21.51
CA THR A 71 14.75 -15.34 20.72
C THR A 71 15.98 -14.48 21.00
N GLY A 72 15.85 -13.42 21.81
CA GLY A 72 16.93 -12.46 22.07
C GLY A 72 17.32 -11.63 20.84
N LEU A 73 16.51 -11.68 19.78
CA LEU A 73 16.61 -10.85 18.60
C LEU A 73 16.20 -9.43 18.99
N GLY A 74 17.18 -8.64 19.45
CA GLY A 74 17.01 -7.35 20.14
C GLY A 74 15.75 -6.57 19.78
N GLN A 75 15.00 -6.19 20.83
CA GLN A 75 13.68 -5.53 20.79
C GLN A 75 13.58 -4.38 19.77
N THR A 76 14.68 -3.66 19.54
CA THR A 76 14.65 -2.45 18.72
C THR A 76 14.73 -2.75 17.22
N PHE A 77 15.61 -3.64 16.75
CA PHE A 77 15.84 -3.82 15.29
C PHE A 77 14.90 -4.86 14.68
N VAL A 78 14.80 -6.02 15.32
CA VAL A 78 13.89 -7.07 14.87
C VAL A 78 12.45 -6.67 15.15
N GLY A 79 12.17 -5.97 16.26
CA GLY A 79 10.86 -5.39 16.52
C GLY A 79 10.40 -4.42 15.42
N ASN A 80 11.25 -3.45 15.03
CA ASN A 80 10.88 -2.48 13.99
C ASN A 80 10.66 -3.11 12.60
N ILE A 81 11.53 -4.04 12.19
CA ILE A 81 11.37 -4.74 10.91
C ILE A 81 10.13 -5.64 10.94
N PHE A 82 9.93 -6.38 12.03
CA PHE A 82 8.77 -7.25 12.17
C PHE A 82 7.47 -6.45 12.14
N ILE A 83 7.40 -5.35 12.89
CA ILE A 83 6.26 -4.43 12.88
C ILE A 83 6.02 -3.94 11.45
N ALA A 84 7.05 -3.40 10.78
CA ALA A 84 6.91 -2.89 9.41
C ALA A 84 6.42 -3.96 8.41
N ILE A 85 6.95 -5.19 8.49
CA ILE A 85 6.47 -6.30 7.66
C ILE A 85 5.03 -6.65 8.00
N SER A 86 4.71 -6.78 9.29
CA SER A 86 3.38 -7.21 9.74
C SER A 86 2.28 -6.22 9.36
N THR A 87 2.57 -4.92 9.32
CA THR A 87 1.61 -3.88 8.91
C THR A 87 1.41 -3.80 7.40
N SER A 88 2.39 -4.25 6.59
CA SER A 88 2.28 -4.29 5.12
C SER A 88 1.87 -5.65 4.56
N LEU A 89 1.85 -6.68 5.41
CA LEU A 89 1.55 -8.05 4.99
C LEU A 89 0.11 -8.21 4.46
N PRO A 90 -0.93 -7.65 5.10
CA PRO A 90 -2.30 -7.73 4.59
C PRO A 90 -2.42 -7.22 3.14
N GLU A 91 -1.78 -6.09 2.85
CA GLU A 91 -1.77 -5.44 1.54
C GLU A 91 -1.07 -6.31 0.50
N VAL A 92 0.05 -6.93 0.88
CA VAL A 92 0.77 -7.88 0.00
C VAL A 92 -0.11 -9.10 -0.31
N VAL A 93 -0.78 -9.67 0.71
CA VAL A 93 -1.66 -10.83 0.53
C VAL A 93 -2.83 -10.49 -0.38
N VAL A 94 -3.49 -9.34 -0.19
CA VAL A 94 -4.59 -8.87 -1.04
C VAL A 94 -4.11 -8.61 -2.46
N SER A 95 -2.95 -7.98 -2.64
CA SER A 95 -2.38 -7.70 -3.97
C SER A 95 -2.05 -8.99 -4.73
N ILE A 96 -1.42 -9.97 -4.06
CA ILE A 96 -1.12 -11.28 -4.65
C ILE A 96 -2.41 -12.02 -5.01
N ALA A 97 -3.41 -12.00 -4.13
CA ALA A 97 -4.71 -12.62 -4.40
C ALA A 97 -5.40 -11.98 -5.63
N ALA A 98 -5.38 -10.65 -5.72
CA ALA A 98 -5.94 -9.92 -6.86
C ALA A 98 -5.22 -10.26 -8.18
N VAL A 99 -3.88 -10.30 -8.19
CA VAL A 99 -3.11 -10.72 -9.37
C VAL A 99 -3.40 -12.17 -9.77
N LYS A 100 -3.53 -13.08 -8.79
CA LYS A 100 -3.90 -14.48 -9.06
C LYS A 100 -5.30 -14.65 -9.66
N MET A 101 -6.18 -13.67 -9.43
CA MET A 101 -7.53 -13.62 -10.00
C MET A 101 -7.58 -12.83 -11.32
N ASP A 102 -6.43 -12.48 -11.90
CA ASP A 102 -6.28 -11.61 -13.08
C ASP A 102 -6.91 -10.20 -12.90
N ALA A 103 -7.16 -9.81 -11.64
CA ALA A 103 -7.70 -8.52 -11.27
C ALA A 103 -6.57 -7.52 -11.00
N VAL A 104 -5.75 -7.25 -12.03
CA VAL A 104 -4.55 -6.39 -11.91
C VAL A 104 -4.91 -4.97 -11.44
N ASP A 105 -6.02 -4.42 -11.89
CA ASP A 105 -6.48 -3.10 -11.48
C ASP A 105 -6.87 -3.04 -10.01
N LEU A 106 -7.38 -4.14 -9.44
CA LEU A 106 -7.63 -4.26 -8.00
C LEU A 106 -6.31 -4.29 -7.22
N ALA A 107 -5.29 -4.99 -7.73
CA ALA A 107 -3.97 -5.00 -7.11
C ALA A 107 -3.30 -3.61 -7.12
N ILE A 108 -3.39 -2.90 -8.25
CA ILE A 108 -2.91 -1.52 -8.39
C ILE A 108 -3.67 -0.58 -7.46
N GLY A 109 -5.00 -0.68 -7.43
CA GLY A 109 -5.85 0.11 -6.54
C GLY A 109 -5.54 -0.13 -5.07
N ASN A 110 -5.28 -1.37 -4.68
CA ASN A 110 -4.85 -1.72 -3.32
C ASN A 110 -3.50 -1.07 -2.97
N LEU A 111 -2.51 -1.15 -3.87
CA LEU A 111 -1.18 -0.58 -3.66
C LEU A 111 -1.22 0.95 -3.47
N PHE A 112 -1.84 1.67 -4.41
CA PHE A 112 -1.89 3.13 -4.35
C PHE A 112 -2.87 3.64 -3.29
N GLY A 113 -4.02 2.96 -3.14
CA GLY A 113 -5.03 3.29 -2.14
C GLY A 113 -4.47 3.20 -0.72
N SER A 114 -3.69 2.14 -0.42
CA SER A 114 -3.06 1.97 0.89
C SER A 114 -2.02 3.06 1.18
N ASN A 115 -1.24 3.48 0.18
CA ASN A 115 -0.29 4.59 0.36
C ASN A 115 -0.99 5.91 0.67
N ILE A 116 -2.09 6.22 -0.03
CA ILE A 116 -2.89 7.43 0.26
C ILE A 116 -3.53 7.32 1.65
N PHE A 117 -4.06 6.15 1.99
CA PHE A 117 -4.67 5.90 3.29
C PHE A 117 -3.68 6.05 4.45
N ASN A 118 -2.43 5.61 4.27
CA ASN A 118 -1.37 5.80 5.27
C ASN A 118 -1.07 7.28 5.53
N ILE A 119 -0.99 8.11 4.48
CA ILE A 119 -0.81 9.56 4.64
C ILE A 119 -2.06 10.19 5.28
N PHE A 120 -3.25 9.73 4.90
CA PHE A 120 -4.50 10.20 5.49
C PHE A 120 -4.57 9.91 6.99
N ILE A 121 -4.18 8.70 7.42
CA ILE A 121 -4.11 8.36 8.85
C ILE A 121 -3.16 9.32 9.58
N LEU A 122 -1.98 9.62 9.03
CA LEU A 122 -1.05 10.57 9.66
C LEU A 122 -1.68 11.96 9.83
N ALA A 123 -2.48 12.42 8.87
CA ALA A 123 -3.19 13.69 8.98
C ALA A 123 -4.29 13.65 10.06
N VAL A 124 -4.98 12.51 10.20
CA VAL A 124 -5.95 12.30 11.28
C VAL A 124 -5.23 12.25 12.63
N ASP A 125 -4.12 11.52 12.75
CA ASP A 125 -3.31 11.43 13.96
C ASP A 125 -2.81 12.80 14.41
N ASP A 126 -2.38 13.65 13.47
CA ASP A 126 -1.94 15.03 13.74
C ASP A 126 -3.06 15.87 14.36
N MET A 127 -4.31 15.67 13.93
CA MET A 127 -5.48 16.36 14.50
C MET A 127 -5.75 15.95 15.96
N PHE A 128 -5.44 14.71 16.33
CA PHE A 128 -5.60 14.22 17.70
C PHE A 128 -4.36 14.44 18.57
N PHE A 129 -3.23 14.85 17.99
CA PHE A 129 -1.99 15.06 18.70
C PHE A 129 -1.95 16.46 19.35
N ILE A 130 -2.26 16.49 20.66
CA ILE A 130 -2.47 17.74 21.42
C ILE A 130 -1.16 18.54 21.64
N LYS A 131 0.01 17.93 21.45
CA LYS A 131 1.30 18.54 21.78
C LYS A 131 1.85 19.50 20.71
N GLY A 132 1.15 19.69 19.59
CA GLY A 132 1.59 20.49 18.44
C GLY A 132 1.68 19.63 17.17
N PRO A 133 2.27 20.11 16.08
CA PRO A 133 2.38 19.33 14.85
C PRO A 133 3.25 18.08 15.07
N ILE A 134 2.77 16.89 14.71
CA ILE A 134 3.52 15.62 14.82
C ILE A 134 4.89 15.75 14.17
N LEU A 135 4.97 16.42 13.03
CA LEU A 135 6.22 16.60 12.28
C LEU A 135 7.31 17.34 13.06
N SER A 136 6.98 18.18 14.05
CA SER A 136 8.01 18.83 14.90
C SER A 136 8.57 17.90 15.98
N TYR A 137 7.93 16.75 16.22
CA TYR A 137 8.35 15.75 17.21
C TYR A 137 9.02 14.52 16.59
N VAL A 138 9.21 14.52 15.27
CA VAL A 138 9.88 13.42 14.55
C VAL A 138 11.40 13.55 14.68
N ASN A 139 12.08 12.44 14.97
CA ASN A 139 13.54 12.39 15.04
C ASN A 139 14.17 12.63 13.64
N SER A 140 15.25 13.41 13.57
CA SER A 140 16.01 13.69 12.34
C SER A 140 16.42 12.44 11.55
N ASN A 141 16.59 11.29 12.21
CA ASN A 141 16.92 10.01 11.56
C ASN A 141 15.85 9.54 10.56
N HIS A 142 14.60 9.99 10.68
CA HIS A 142 13.54 9.66 9.73
C HIS A 142 13.71 10.33 8.36
N ILE A 143 14.60 11.32 8.22
CA ILE A 143 14.88 11.96 6.92
C ILE A 143 15.41 10.96 5.89
N ILE A 144 16.15 9.94 6.34
CA ILE A 144 16.71 8.90 5.47
C ILE A 144 15.59 8.03 4.91
N SER A 145 14.65 7.61 5.77
CA SER A 145 13.47 6.85 5.34
C SER A 145 12.60 7.65 4.37
N ALA A 146 12.43 8.95 4.62
CA ALA A 146 11.67 9.83 3.72
C ALA A 146 12.35 9.94 2.34
N LEU A 147 13.66 10.18 2.30
CA LEU A 147 14.41 10.23 1.04
C LEU A 147 14.38 8.90 0.29
N SER A 148 14.57 7.78 0.98
CA SER A 148 14.47 6.45 0.37
C SER A 148 13.08 6.19 -0.20
N ALA A 149 12.01 6.58 0.50
CA ALA A 149 10.64 6.44 0.01
C ALA A 149 10.39 7.27 -1.26
N ILE A 150 10.91 8.51 -1.32
CA ILE A 150 10.84 9.36 -2.51
C ILE A 150 11.55 8.69 -3.70
N ILE A 151 12.77 8.18 -3.49
CA ILE A 151 13.55 7.52 -4.55
C ILE A 151 12.84 6.24 -5.03
N MET A 152 12.35 5.39 -4.11
CA MET A 152 11.60 4.18 -4.46
C MET A 152 10.34 4.51 -5.25
N THR A 153 9.62 5.57 -4.87
CA THR A 153 8.42 6.04 -5.59
C THR A 153 8.79 6.53 -6.98
N ALA A 154 9.88 7.28 -7.14
CA ALA A 154 10.37 7.72 -8.44
C ALA A 154 10.73 6.54 -9.35
N VAL A 155 11.44 5.52 -8.83
CA VAL A 155 11.76 4.30 -9.57
C VAL A 155 10.49 3.55 -9.99
N ALA A 156 9.49 3.47 -9.10
CA ALA A 156 8.20 2.85 -9.42
C ALA A 156 7.47 3.61 -10.55
N ILE A 157 7.42 4.94 -10.49
CA ILE A 157 6.81 5.78 -11.54
C ILE A 157 7.53 5.60 -12.88
N ILE A 158 8.86 5.58 -12.88
CA ILE A 158 9.66 5.33 -14.09
C ILE A 158 9.35 3.94 -14.64
N GLY A 159 9.35 2.91 -13.79
CA GLY A 159 9.03 1.53 -14.18
C GLY A 159 7.64 1.38 -14.79
N LEU A 160 6.64 2.05 -14.23
CA LEU A 160 5.26 2.07 -14.73
C LEU A 160 5.13 2.84 -16.05
N THR A 161 5.82 3.98 -16.19
CA THR A 161 5.76 4.83 -17.38
C THR A 161 6.48 4.19 -18.57
N TYR A 162 7.61 3.52 -18.33
CA TYR A 162 8.45 2.99 -19.40
C TYR A 162 8.01 1.62 -19.94
N ARG A 163 6.82 1.11 -19.53
CA ARG A 163 6.18 -0.17 -19.92
C ARG A 163 7.16 -1.11 -20.63
N ALA A 164 8.08 -1.68 -19.86
CA ALA A 164 9.12 -2.53 -20.41
C ALA A 164 8.46 -3.75 -21.07
N GLU A 165 8.52 -3.79 -22.40
CA GLU A 165 7.93 -4.84 -23.23
C GLU A 165 8.30 -6.24 -22.70
N LYS A 166 7.27 -7.07 -22.50
CA LYS A 166 7.29 -8.50 -22.13
C LYS A 166 8.58 -8.98 -21.46
N LYS A 167 8.65 -8.89 -20.13
CA LYS A 167 9.73 -9.52 -19.35
C LYS A 167 9.46 -11.01 -19.16
N ARG A 168 10.45 -11.83 -19.54
CA ARG A 168 10.47 -13.31 -19.47
C ARG A 168 10.79 -13.85 -18.06
N LEU A 169 11.08 -12.96 -17.10
CA LEU A 169 11.45 -13.26 -15.72
C LEU A 169 10.33 -12.82 -14.77
N LEU A 170 10.08 -13.61 -13.72
CA LEU A 170 9.07 -13.38 -12.67
C LEU A 170 9.23 -12.05 -11.89
N MET A 171 10.34 -11.30 -12.10
CA MET A 171 10.61 -10.01 -11.47
C MET A 171 11.13 -9.00 -12.50
N ALA A 172 10.55 -7.80 -12.47
CA ALA A 172 10.95 -6.70 -13.31
C ALA A 172 12.18 -5.99 -12.68
N TRP A 173 13.18 -5.60 -13.49
CA TRP A 173 14.41 -4.90 -13.03
C TRP A 173 14.16 -3.72 -12.08
N ASP A 174 13.06 -3.01 -12.28
CA ASP A 174 12.51 -1.95 -11.43
C ASP A 174 12.17 -2.44 -10.01
N SER A 175 11.54 -3.62 -9.87
CA SER A 175 11.26 -4.23 -8.56
C SER A 175 12.53 -4.60 -7.80
N ILE A 176 13.57 -5.07 -8.50
CA ILE A 176 14.89 -5.37 -7.92
C ILE A 176 15.56 -4.07 -7.43
N GLY A 177 15.46 -3.00 -8.22
CA GLY A 177 15.96 -1.67 -7.83
C GLY A 177 15.29 -1.17 -6.54
N ILE A 178 13.95 -1.25 -6.47
CA ILE A 178 13.17 -0.85 -5.28
C ILE A 178 13.58 -1.68 -4.05
N LEU A 179 13.70 -3.01 -4.20
CA LEU A 179 14.12 -3.88 -3.10
C LEU A 179 15.54 -3.55 -2.61
N THR A 180 16.45 -3.24 -3.54
CA THR A 180 17.83 -2.88 -3.21
C THR A 180 17.88 -1.58 -2.41
N ILE A 181 17.14 -0.55 -2.84
CA ILE A 181 17.04 0.72 -2.10
C ILE A 181 16.45 0.51 -0.71
N TYR A 182 15.42 -0.33 -0.59
CA TYR A 182 14.82 -0.67 0.70
C TYR A 182 15.80 -1.34 1.66
N ILE A 183 16.58 -2.33 1.18
CA ILE A 183 17.61 -3.00 1.98
C ILE A 183 18.71 -2.02 2.42
N ILE A 184 19.16 -1.15 1.52
CA ILE A 184 20.15 -0.11 1.85
C ILE A 184 19.61 0.84 2.93
N ASN A 185 18.36 1.28 2.82
CA ASN A 185 17.70 2.10 3.85
C ASN A 185 17.69 1.40 5.22
N LEU A 186 17.33 0.12 5.26
CA LEU A 186 17.36 -0.66 6.52
C LEU A 186 18.77 -0.74 7.12
N MET A 187 19.79 -0.95 6.29
CA MET A 187 21.18 -0.99 6.75
C MET A 187 21.65 0.37 7.27
N LEU A 188 21.33 1.47 6.58
CA LEU A 188 21.68 2.82 7.02
C LEU A 188 21.00 3.17 8.35
N LEU A 189 19.72 2.85 8.50
CA LEU A 189 19.00 3.06 9.77
C LEU A 189 19.58 2.21 10.91
N TYR A 190 20.07 1.00 10.62
CA TYR A 190 20.74 0.17 11.61
C TYR A 190 22.07 0.78 12.07
N MET A 191 22.85 1.34 11.16
CA MET A 191 24.15 1.94 11.47
C MET A 191 24.04 3.29 12.21
N LEU A 192 22.90 3.99 12.10
CA LEU A 192 22.64 5.30 12.70
C LEU A 192 21.90 5.23 14.04
N ARG A 193 21.63 4.02 14.53
CA ARG A 193 21.12 3.75 15.87
C ARG A 193 22.25 3.75 16.90
#